data_AF-A0A9E1WCN5-F1
#
_entry.id   AF-A0A9E1WCN5-F1
#
_cell.length_a   1.000
_cell.length_b   1.000
_cell.length_c   1.000
_cell.angle_alpha   90.00
_cell.angle_beta   90.00
_cell.angle_gamma   90.00
#
_symmetry.space_group_name_H-M   'P 1'
#
loop_
_entity.id
_entity.type
_entity.pdbx_description
1 polymer ?
#
loop_
_entity_poly.entity_id
_entity_poly.type
_entity_poly.pdbx_seq_one_letter_code
_entity_poly.pdbx_strand_id
1 'polypeptide(L)'
;CGGYWLRVNGNTVTGNLVADMPRFYHQPDMSPVLVDLVAGYLAGTVPESALIEASRVRPEAVDTLILDTRSFLRGQEDWIENGDGGEED
;
A
#
# COMPACT_ATOMS: atom_id res chain seq x y z
N CYS A 1 -12.02 16.83 21.43
CA CYS A 1 -10.68 16.75 20.81
C CYS A 1 -10.72 15.62 19.78
N GLY A 2 -10.86 15.92 18.48
CA GLY A 2 -10.94 14.89 17.44
C GLY A 2 -9.56 14.67 16.82
N GLY A 3 -9.03 13.45 16.93
CA GLY A 3 -7.69 13.11 16.49
C GLY A 3 -7.64 12.84 14.99
N TYR A 4 -6.65 13.41 14.32
CA TYR A 4 -6.19 12.86 13.04
C TYR A 4 -5.48 11.54 13.33
N TRP A 5 -5.64 10.56 12.46
CA TRP A 5 -4.88 9.32 12.54
C TRP A 5 -4.08 9.14 11.26
N LEU A 6 -2.83 8.72 11.44
CA LEU A 6 -1.94 8.30 10.37
C LEU A 6 -1.25 7.03 10.84
N ARG A 7 -1.07 6.08 9.92
CA ARG A 7 -0.32 4.85 10.16
C ARG A 7 0.80 4.78 9.15
N VAL A 8 2.03 4.64 9.65
CA VAL A 8 3.22 4.47 8.82
C VAL A 8 3.57 2.98 8.73
N ASN A 9 3.81 2.50 7.51
CA ASN A 9 4.32 1.17 7.23
C ASN A 9 5.46 1.29 6.21
N GLY A 10 6.70 1.09 6.65
CA GLY A 10 7.89 1.30 5.81
C GLY A 10 7.93 2.74 5.27
N ASN A 11 8.09 2.89 3.94
CA ASN A 11 8.10 4.20 3.28
C ASN A 11 6.71 4.71 2.85
N THR A 12 5.64 4.17 3.44
CA THR A 12 4.27 4.57 3.11
C THR A 12 3.49 4.99 4.36
N VAL A 13 2.52 5.86 4.15
CA VAL A 13 1.57 6.34 5.17
C VAL A 13 0.14 6.18 4.67
N THR A 14 -0.75 5.72 5.54
CA THR A 14 -2.21 5.69 5.32
C THR A 14 -2.92 6.50 6.40
N GLY A 15 -4.13 6.98 6.11
CA GLY A 15 -4.99 7.67 7.08
C GLY A 15 -5.60 8.95 6.51
N ASN A 16 -5.92 9.89 7.40
CA ASN A 16 -6.59 11.14 7.06
C ASN A 16 -5.62 12.17 6.46
N LEU A 17 -5.11 11.89 5.26
CA LEU A 17 -4.14 12.74 4.55
C LEU A 17 -4.78 13.92 3.81
N VAL A 18 -6.10 13.89 3.61
CA VAL A 18 -6.85 14.89 2.86
C VAL A 18 -7.96 15.49 3.72
N ALA A 19 -8.19 16.80 3.56
CA ALA A 19 -8.99 17.62 4.47
C ALA A 19 -10.44 17.15 4.63
N ASP A 20 -11.02 16.53 3.58
CA ASP A 20 -12.41 16.10 3.56
C ASP A 20 -12.64 14.70 4.16
N MET A 21 -11.59 14.02 4.65
CA MET A 21 -11.75 12.71 5.27
C MET A 21 -12.31 12.80 6.71
N PRO A 22 -13.32 11.96 7.06
CA PRO A 22 -13.89 11.99 8.39
C PRO A 22 -12.89 11.59 9.47
N ARG A 23 -12.75 12.44 10.50
CA ARG A 23 -11.70 12.34 11.52
C ARG A 23 -11.64 10.99 12.26
N PHE A 24 -12.79 10.35 12.49
CA PHE A 24 -12.90 9.10 13.26
C PHE A 24 -13.18 7.86 12.41
N TYR A 25 -13.25 8.02 11.10
CA TYR A 25 -13.63 6.92 10.21
C TYR A 25 -12.34 6.28 9.67
N HIS A 26 -12.14 5.02 10.03
CA HIS A 26 -11.02 4.20 9.58
C HIS A 26 -11.34 3.44 8.28
N GLN A 27 -12.55 3.65 7.75
CA GLN A 27 -13.02 3.10 6.49
C GLN A 27 -13.33 4.25 5.53
N PRO A 28 -13.45 3.98 4.22
CA PRO A 28 -12.90 2.80 3.55
C PRO A 28 -11.37 2.78 3.64
N ASP A 29 -10.73 1.64 3.33
CA ASP A 29 -9.27 1.55 3.33
C ASP A 29 -8.68 2.43 2.23
N MET A 30 -7.85 3.39 2.63
CA MET A 30 -7.16 4.27 1.69
C MET A 30 -5.91 3.59 1.12
N SER A 31 -5.52 4.04 -0.07
CA SER A 31 -4.25 3.66 -0.69
C SER A 31 -3.08 4.19 0.16
N PRO A 32 -2.01 3.39 0.38
CA PRO A 32 -0.80 3.87 1.03
C PRO A 32 -0.10 4.91 0.16
N VAL A 33 0.20 6.06 0.74
CA VAL A 33 0.88 7.17 0.08
C VAL A 33 2.36 7.13 0.43
N LEU A 34 3.25 7.34 -0.54
CA LEU A 34 4.69 7.43 -0.27
C LEU A 34 5.00 8.61 0.64
N VAL A 35 5.86 8.39 1.64
CA VAL A 35 6.28 9.45 2.58
C VAL A 35 6.92 10.62 1.84
N ASP A 36 7.68 10.35 0.77
CA ASP A 36 8.31 11.38 -0.05
C ASP A 36 7.29 12.28 -0.78
N LEU A 37 6.12 11.73 -1.15
CA LEU A 37 5.04 12.53 -1.74
C LEU A 37 4.44 13.49 -0.71
N VAL A 38 4.28 13.02 0.53
CA VAL A 38 3.82 13.85 1.65
C VAL A 38 4.85 14.93 1.99
N ALA A 39 6.14 14.57 2.03
CA ALA A 39 7.22 15.52 2.24
C ALA A 39 7.25 16.60 1.14
N GLY A 40 7.07 16.22 -0.12
CA GLY A 40 6.98 17.14 -1.25
C GLY A 40 5.77 18.08 -1.16
N TYR A 41 4.61 17.58 -0.68
CA TYR A 41 3.43 18.41 -0.44
C TYR A 41 3.70 19.45 0.67
N LEU A 42 4.28 19.04 1.79
CA LEU A 42 4.64 19.94 2.89
C LEU A 42 5.69 20.97 2.48
N ALA A 43 6.59 20.61 1.58
CA ALA A 43 7.59 21.52 1.00
C ALA A 43 7.02 22.44 -0.10
N GLY A 44 5.75 22.25 -0.51
CA GLY A 44 5.12 23.01 -1.59
C GLY A 44 5.61 22.65 -3.00
N THR A 45 6.37 21.57 -3.16
CA THR A 45 6.89 21.12 -4.46
C THR A 45 5.94 20.16 -5.17
N VAL A 46 5.03 19.54 -4.42
CA VAL A 46 3.96 18.67 -4.93
C VAL A 46 2.61 19.32 -4.66
N PRO A 47 1.72 19.44 -5.66
CA PRO A 47 0.40 20.02 -5.45
C PRO A 47 -0.50 19.11 -4.62
N GLU A 48 -1.45 19.71 -3.89
CA GLU A 48 -2.45 18.98 -3.08
C GLU A 48 -3.23 17.95 -3.90
N SER A 49 -3.54 18.25 -5.17
CA SER A 49 -4.24 17.35 -6.07
C SER A 49 -3.52 16.01 -6.28
N ALA A 50 -2.19 16.00 -6.27
CA ALA A 50 -1.41 14.77 -6.37
C ALA A 50 -1.48 13.95 -5.07
N LEU A 51 -1.51 14.62 -3.91
CA LEU A 51 -1.73 13.96 -2.63
C LEU A 51 -3.15 13.37 -2.53
N ILE A 52 -4.17 14.11 -3.00
CA ILE A 52 -5.55 13.63 -3.09
C ILE A 52 -5.64 12.39 -3.96
N GLU A 53 -5.07 12.44 -5.16
CA GLU A 53 -5.05 11.32 -6.09
C GLU A 53 -4.41 10.07 -5.46
N ALA A 54 -3.22 10.23 -4.87
CA ALA A 54 -2.49 9.14 -4.25
C ALA A 54 -3.22 8.55 -3.04
N SER A 55 -3.97 9.37 -2.30
CA SER A 55 -4.71 8.96 -1.11
C SER A 55 -6.06 8.31 -1.39
N ARG A 56 -6.46 8.14 -2.67
CA ARG A 56 -7.78 7.59 -3.02
C ARG A 56 -8.06 6.24 -2.36
N VAL A 57 -9.35 5.95 -2.22
CA VAL A 57 -9.86 4.66 -1.76
C VAL A 57 -9.19 3.55 -2.56
N ARG A 58 -8.68 2.55 -1.84
CA ARG A 58 -8.03 1.40 -2.46
C ARG A 58 -9.06 0.61 -3.28
N PRO A 59 -8.79 0.33 -4.56
CA PRO A 59 -9.68 -0.49 -5.36
C PRO A 59 -9.70 -1.94 -4.84
N GLU A 60 -10.88 -2.56 -4.78
CA GLU A 60 -11.04 -3.96 -4.37
C GLU A 60 -10.19 -4.94 -5.20
N ALA A 61 -9.95 -4.61 -6.48
CA ALA A 61 -9.12 -5.41 -7.38
C ALA A 61 -7.67 -5.59 -6.86
N VAL A 62 -7.18 -4.69 -6.00
CA VAL A 62 -5.86 -4.83 -5.35
C VAL A 62 -5.85 -6.02 -4.39
N ASP A 63 -6.93 -6.26 -3.66
CA ASP A 63 -7.02 -7.37 -2.72
C ASP A 63 -7.02 -8.71 -3.45
N THR A 64 -7.77 -8.81 -4.55
CA THR A 64 -7.75 -9.97 -5.45
C THR A 64 -6.35 -10.22 -5.98
N LEU A 65 -5.67 -9.17 -6.47
CA LEU A 65 -4.30 -9.29 -6.99
C LEU A 65 -3.31 -9.79 -5.93
N ILE A 66 -3.43 -9.34 -4.68
CA ILE A 66 -2.60 -9.82 -3.56
C ILE A 66 -2.86 -11.30 -3.29
N LEU A 67 -4.12 -11.74 -3.30
CA LEU A 67 -4.49 -13.15 -3.10
C LEU A 67 -3.98 -14.04 -4.23
N ASP A 68 -4.12 -13.60 -5.49
CA ASP A 68 -3.62 -14.31 -6.66
C ASP A 68 -2.10 -14.44 -6.62
N THR A 69 -1.39 -13.36 -6.28
CA THR A 69 0.07 -13.36 -6.15
C THR A 69 0.52 -14.32 -5.06
N ARG A 70 -0.13 -14.32 -3.89
CA ARG A 70 0.18 -15.25 -2.80
C ARG A 70 -0.07 -16.70 -3.21
N SER A 71 -1.14 -16.95 -3.95
CA SER A 71 -1.48 -18.30 -4.45
C SER A 71 -0.44 -18.78 -5.46
N PHE A 72 -0.04 -17.90 -6.38
CA PHE A 72 1.03 -18.16 -7.33
C PHE A 72 2.37 -18.46 -6.65
N LEU A 73 2.78 -17.65 -5.67
CA LEU A 73 4.04 -17.86 -4.94
C LEU A 73 4.05 -19.18 -4.14
N ARG A 74 2.93 -19.53 -3.50
CA ARG A 74 2.80 -20.85 -2.83
C ARG A 74 2.89 -22.01 -3.81
N GLY A 75 2.28 -21.88 -4.99
CA GLY A 75 2.37 -22.89 -6.04
C GLY A 75 3.78 -23.07 -6.62
N GLN A 76 4.69 -22.11 -6.41
CA GLN A 76 6.11 -22.26 -6.75
C GLN A 76 6.95 -22.89 -5.65
N GLU A 77 6.47 -22.91 -4.40
CA GLU A 77 7.19 -23.53 -3.28
C GLU A 77 7.48 -25.01 -3.59
N ASP A 78 6.51 -25.71 -4.20
CA ASP A 78 6.65 -27.08 -4.72
C ASP A 78 7.68 -27.23 -5.86
N TRP A 79 7.97 -26.18 -6.62
CA TRP A 79 8.95 -26.19 -7.73
C TRP A 79 10.37 -25.85 -7.25
N ILE A 80 10.49 -25.02 -6.22
CA ILE A 80 11.78 -24.58 -5.67
C ILE A 80 12.45 -25.71 -4.86
N GLU A 81 11.67 -26.55 -4.18
CA GLU A 81 12.22 -27.68 -3.40
C GLU A 81 12.72 -28.86 -4.27
N ASN A 82 12.31 -28.95 -5.54
CA ASN A 82 12.65 -30.05 -6.46
C ASN A 82 13.70 -29.67 -7.53
N GLY A 83 14.30 -28.48 -7.43
CA GLY A 83 15.14 -27.91 -8.49
C GLY A 83 16.66 -28.05 -8.34
N ASP A 84 17.17 -28.70 -7.29
CA ASP A 84 18.62 -28.82 -7.10
C ASP A 84 19.01 -30.18 -6.51
N GLY A 85 19.04 -31.19 -7.39
CA GLY A 85 19.44 -32.56 -7.09
C GLY A 85 20.21 -33.18 -8.25
N GLY A 86 21.42 -32.64 -8.50
CA GLY A 86 22.60 -33.35 -8.99
C GLY A 86 22.46 -34.34 -10.15
N GLU A 87 23.05 -33.95 -11.28
CA GLU A 87 23.63 -34.82 -12.28
C GLU A 87 24.66 -35.78 -11.64
N GLU A 88 24.52 -37.09 -11.82
CA GLU A 88 25.58 -38.12 -11.79
C GLU A 88 25.00 -39.49 -12.23
N ASP A 89 25.23 -39.88 -13.49
CA ASP A 89 25.71 -41.20 -13.96
C ASP A 89 25.81 -41.27 -15.50
#